data_AF-A0A944BJS9-F1
#
_entry.id   AF-A0A944BJS9-F1
#
_cell.length_a   1.000
_cell.length_b   1.000
_cell.length_c   1.000
_cell.angle_alpha   90.00
_cell.angle_beta   90.00
_cell.angle_gamma   90.00
#
_symmetry.space_group_name_H-M   'P 1'
#
loop_
_entity.id
_entity.type
_entity.pdbx_description
1 polymer ?
#
loop_
_entity_poly.entity_id
_entity_poly.type
_entity_poly.pdbx_seq_one_letter_code
_entity_poly.pdbx_strand_id
1 'polypeptide(L)'
;RMPGITEVAPFVLASSFASWQDVADWFIDLAKPQWRIDEAIQNAVRELTQGIDDPLEKLKKIHSFVVKSTRYVALEFGIHGHKPYPVSQVFERRFGDCKDKASL
;
A
#
# COMPACT_ATOMS: atom_id res chain seq x y z
N ARG A 1 8.69 -24.55 -11.80
CA ARG A 1 9.14 -23.38 -11.00
C ARG A 1 9.88 -23.95 -9.79
N MET A 2 11.04 -23.40 -9.42
CA MET A 2 11.77 -23.88 -8.24
C MET A 2 10.94 -23.58 -6.98
N PRO A 3 10.84 -24.50 -6.01
CA PRO A 3 10.17 -24.24 -4.73
C PRO A 3 10.87 -23.12 -3.96
N GLY A 4 10.13 -22.45 -3.07
CA GLY A 4 10.65 -21.37 -2.24
C GLY A 4 11.72 -21.88 -1.27
N ILE A 5 12.65 -21.02 -0.86
CA ILE A 5 13.77 -21.44 0.00
C ILE A 5 13.31 -22.01 1.35
N THR A 6 12.19 -21.51 1.88
CA THR A 6 11.55 -22.02 3.11
C THR A 6 10.93 -23.41 2.94
N GLU A 7 10.76 -23.90 1.71
CA GLU A 7 10.24 -25.24 1.41
C GLU A 7 11.37 -26.27 1.23
N VAL A 8 12.62 -25.82 1.01
CA VAL A 8 13.76 -26.70 0.69
C VAL A 8 14.92 -26.59 1.68
N ALA A 9 14.91 -25.59 2.57
CA ALA A 9 15.93 -25.40 3.59
C ALA A 9 15.28 -25.18 4.97
N PRO A 10 15.91 -25.67 6.06
CA PRO A 10 15.48 -25.35 7.41
C PRO A 10 15.46 -23.84 7.65
N PHE A 11 14.41 -23.34 8.30
CA PHE A 11 14.29 -21.94 8.69
C PHE A 11 13.74 -21.83 10.11
N VAL A 12 13.98 -20.68 10.75
CA VAL A 12 13.42 -20.35 12.06
C VAL A 12 12.58 -19.09 11.90
N LEU A 13 11.33 -19.15 12.37
CA LEU A 13 10.47 -17.99 12.50
C LEU A 13 10.28 -17.71 14.00
N ALA A 14 10.50 -16.46 14.40
CA ALA A 14 10.30 -16.01 15.78
C ALA A 14 9.56 -14.67 15.78
N SER A 15 8.80 -14.41 16.83
CA SER A 15 8.08 -13.16 17.06
C SER A 15 8.08 -12.82 18.53
N SER A 16 8.12 -11.54 18.86
CA SER A 16 7.91 -11.02 20.21
C SER A 16 6.48 -10.57 20.47
N PHE A 17 5.61 -10.58 19.45
CA PHE A 17 4.19 -10.27 19.60
C PHE A 17 3.42 -11.45 20.18
N ALA A 18 2.46 -11.18 21.06
CA ALA A 18 1.66 -12.22 21.71
C ALA A 18 0.56 -12.76 20.78
N SER A 19 0.10 -11.96 19.82
CA SER A 19 -0.95 -12.33 18.88
C SER A 19 -0.80 -11.64 17.52
N TRP A 20 -1.51 -12.14 16.51
CA TRP A 20 -1.65 -11.45 15.23
C TRP A 20 -2.42 -10.14 15.33
N GLN A 21 -3.30 -10.00 16.33
CA GLN A 21 -3.99 -8.74 16.58
C GLN A 21 -2.99 -7.65 16.98
N ASP A 22 -2.02 -7.97 17.84
CA ASP A 22 -0.98 -7.02 18.25
C ASP A 22 -0.12 -6.55 17.06
N VAL A 23 0.15 -7.45 16.11
CA VAL A 23 0.85 -7.11 14.86
C VAL A 23 0.01 -6.16 14.01
N ALA A 24 -1.30 -6.44 13.88
CA ALA A 24 -2.21 -5.62 13.10
C ALA A 24 -2.36 -4.22 13.70
N ASP A 25 -2.53 -4.12 15.01
CA ASP A 25 -2.67 -2.85 15.73
C ASP A 25 -1.41 -2.00 15.58
N TRP A 26 -0.23 -2.59 15.80
CA TRP A 26 1.06 -1.94 15.57
C TRP A 26 1.21 -1.41 14.14
N PHE A 27 0.83 -2.23 13.14
CA PHE A 27 0.94 -1.82 11.74
C PHE A 27 -0.04 -0.69 11.39
N ILE A 28 -1.28 -0.75 11.88
CA ILE A 28 -2.29 0.28 11.64
C ILE A 28 -1.90 1.61 12.28
N ASP A 29 -1.30 1.60 13.46
CA ASP A 29 -0.76 2.82 14.10
C ASP A 29 0.34 3.48 13.26
N LEU A 30 1.12 2.70 12.51
CA LEU A 30 2.11 3.22 11.57
C LEU A 30 1.47 3.73 10.26
N ALA A 31 0.53 2.96 9.70
CA ALA A 31 -0.02 3.17 8.36
C ALA A 31 -1.12 4.24 8.32
N LYS A 32 -2.08 4.20 9.24
CA LYS A 32 -3.28 5.05 9.23
C LYS A 32 -2.96 6.56 9.20
N PRO A 33 -1.95 7.08 9.93
CA PRO A 33 -1.59 8.49 9.83
C PRO A 33 -1.08 8.91 8.43
N GLN A 34 -0.68 7.96 7.59
CA GLN A 34 -0.17 8.21 6.24
C GLN A 34 -1.29 8.36 5.19
N TRP A 35 -2.52 7.96 5.50
CA TRP A 35 -3.67 7.95 4.59
C TRP A 35 -4.39 9.31 4.50
N ARG A 36 -3.65 10.41 4.70
CA ARG A 36 -4.22 11.77 4.58
C ARG A 36 -4.32 12.15 3.11
N ILE A 37 -5.56 12.18 2.63
CA ILE A 37 -5.92 12.57 1.26
C ILE A 37 -5.94 14.09 1.16
N ASP A 38 -5.33 14.63 0.11
CA ASP A 38 -5.38 16.06 -0.24
C ASP A 38 -6.36 16.34 -1.40
N GLU A 39 -6.51 17.62 -1.77
CA GLU A 39 -7.39 18.02 -2.86
C GLU A 39 -6.98 17.42 -4.21
N ALA A 40 -5.69 17.17 -4.44
CA ALA A 40 -5.19 16.61 -5.70
C ALA A 40 -5.68 15.17 -5.88
N ILE A 41 -5.58 14.35 -4.83
CA ILE A 41 -6.12 12.99 -4.83
C ILE A 41 -7.65 13.03 -4.97
N GLN A 42 -8.35 13.90 -4.24
CA GLN A 42 -9.81 14.02 -4.34
C GLN A 42 -10.26 14.40 -5.75
N ASN A 43 -9.58 15.34 -6.41
CA ASN A 43 -9.85 15.74 -7.78
C ASN A 43 -9.65 14.59 -8.76
N ALA A 44 -8.54 13.85 -8.63
CA ALA A 44 -8.28 12.71 -9.49
C ALA A 44 -9.34 11.60 -9.31
N VAL A 45 -9.77 11.32 -8.08
CA VAL A 45 -10.85 10.36 -7.84
C VAL A 45 -12.17 10.83 -8.45
N ARG A 46 -12.52 12.12 -8.31
CA ARG A 46 -13.73 12.69 -8.94
C ARG A 46 -13.70 12.54 -10.46
N GLU A 47 -12.58 12.87 -11.10
CA GLU A 47 -12.41 12.75 -12.54
C GLU A 47 -12.50 11.28 -13.01
N LEU A 48 -11.79 10.38 -12.33
CA LEU A 48 -11.76 8.95 -12.67
C LEU A 48 -13.13 8.26 -12.55
N THR A 49 -14.00 8.78 -11.68
CA THR A 49 -15.29 8.16 -11.34
C THR A 49 -16.50 8.92 -11.86
N GLN A 50 -16.28 10.01 -12.61
CA GLN A 50 -17.35 10.84 -13.15
C GLN A 50 -18.29 10.03 -14.04
N GLY A 51 -19.60 10.12 -13.78
CA GLY A 51 -20.63 9.45 -14.57
C GLY A 51 -20.66 7.92 -14.42
N ILE A 52 -19.91 7.36 -13.47
CA ILE A 52 -19.98 5.94 -13.10
C ILE A 52 -20.83 5.83 -11.85
N ASP A 53 -21.82 4.94 -11.83
CA ASP A 53 -22.63 4.68 -10.63
C ASP A 53 -22.25 3.37 -9.95
N ASP A 54 -21.83 2.36 -10.72
CA ASP A 54 -21.42 1.06 -10.19
C ASP A 54 -20.16 1.16 -9.31
N PRO A 55 -20.23 0.79 -8.02
CA PRO A 55 -19.07 0.79 -7.13
C PRO A 55 -17.92 -0.09 -7.62
N LEU A 56 -18.21 -1.22 -8.27
CA LEU A 56 -17.17 -2.13 -8.75
C LEU A 56 -16.40 -1.51 -9.92
N GLU A 57 -17.07 -0.87 -10.87
CA GLU A 57 -16.40 -0.11 -11.93
C GLU A 57 -15.59 1.08 -11.39
N LYS A 58 -16.08 1.81 -10.38
CA LYS A 58 -15.28 2.85 -9.70
C LYS A 58 -13.99 2.29 -9.11
N LEU A 59 -14.09 1.19 -8.38
CA LEU A 59 -12.95 0.52 -7.77
C LEU A 59 -11.93 0.09 -8.83
N LYS A 60 -12.38 -0.54 -9.92
CA LYS A 60 -11.49 -0.95 -11.02
C LYS A 60 -10.77 0.22 -11.65
N LYS A 61 -11.44 1.37 -11.86
CA LYS A 61 -10.83 2.59 -12.41
C LYS A 61 -9.77 3.16 -11.48
N ILE A 62 -10.08 3.30 -10.20
CA ILE A 62 -9.15 3.81 -9.19
C ILE A 62 -7.94 2.87 -9.07
N HIS A 63 -8.17 1.57 -8.90
CA HIS A 63 -7.10 0.57 -8.81
C HIS A 63 -6.20 0.57 -10.06
N SER A 64 -6.81 0.57 -11.25
CA SER A 64 -6.07 0.63 -12.52
C SER A 64 -5.23 1.90 -12.61
N PHE A 65 -5.75 3.04 -12.15
CA PHE A 65 -5.00 4.29 -12.07
C PHE A 65 -3.79 4.11 -11.14
N VAL A 66 -3.98 3.71 -9.88
CA VAL A 66 -2.88 3.56 -8.90
C VAL A 66 -1.79 2.61 -9.43
N VAL A 67 -2.18 1.47 -9.97
CA VAL A 67 -1.24 0.46 -10.50
C VAL A 67 -0.43 0.99 -11.68
N LYS A 68 -1.06 1.72 -12.60
CA LYS A 68 -0.43 2.22 -13.84
C LYS A 68 0.31 3.54 -13.67
N SER A 69 -0.18 4.42 -12.79
CA SER A 69 0.37 5.77 -12.58
C SER A 69 1.45 5.81 -11.50
N THR A 70 1.65 4.72 -10.75
CA THR A 70 2.69 4.63 -9.71
C THR A 70 3.73 3.57 -10.09
N ARG A 71 4.97 3.99 -10.32
CA ARG A 71 6.09 3.06 -10.61
C ARG A 71 6.50 2.29 -9.35
N TYR A 72 6.71 0.99 -9.48
CA TYR A 72 7.15 0.16 -8.35
C TYR A 72 8.62 0.42 -8.01
N VAL A 73 8.90 0.92 -6.79
CA VAL A 73 10.26 1.15 -6.28
C VAL A 73 10.30 0.78 -4.80
N ALA A 74 11.01 -0.30 -4.45
CA ALA A 74 11.18 -0.78 -3.08
C ALA A 74 12.22 0.05 -2.33
N LEU A 75 11.76 0.92 -1.41
CA LEU A 75 12.61 1.75 -0.56
C LEU A 75 12.38 1.38 0.91
N GLU A 76 12.97 0.26 1.33
CA GLU A 76 12.72 -0.39 2.61
C GLU A 76 13.73 0.04 3.70
N PHE A 77 14.02 1.33 3.77
CA PHE A 77 15.01 1.86 4.72
C PHE A 77 14.41 2.09 6.11
N GLY A 78 14.95 1.38 7.10
CA GLY A 78 14.56 1.54 8.51
C GLY A 78 13.07 1.30 8.72
N ILE A 79 12.38 2.24 9.37
CA ILE A 79 10.94 2.11 9.63
C ILE A 79 10.10 1.99 8.34
N HIS A 80 10.60 2.51 7.22
CA HIS A 80 9.95 2.40 5.91
C HIS A 80 10.08 1.01 5.27
N GLY A 81 10.68 0.03 5.96
CA GLY A 81 10.40 -1.38 5.67
C GLY A 81 8.93 -1.75 5.94
N HIS A 82 8.29 -1.09 6.91
CA HIS A 82 6.92 -1.38 7.34
C HIS A 82 5.96 -0.20 7.16
N LYS A 83 6.41 1.02 7.48
CA LYS A 83 5.61 2.23 7.40
C LYS A 83 5.53 2.75 5.95
N PRO A 84 4.33 2.88 5.36
CA PRO A 84 4.18 3.50 4.04
C PRO A 84 4.56 4.99 4.09
N TYR A 85 4.91 5.57 2.94
CA TYR A 85 5.02 7.02 2.81
C TYR A 85 3.61 7.66 2.80
N PRO A 86 3.49 8.95 3.15
CA PRO A 86 2.23 9.68 3.02
C PRO A 86 1.62 9.53 1.62
N VAL A 87 0.32 9.25 1.53
CA VAL A 87 -0.35 8.98 0.24
C VAL A 87 -0.29 10.19 -0.70
N SER A 88 -0.34 11.41 -0.17
CA SER A 88 -0.12 12.65 -0.93
C SER A 88 1.26 12.68 -1.59
N GLN A 89 2.30 12.28 -0.86
CA GLN A 89 3.67 12.23 -1.37
C GLN A 89 3.83 11.14 -2.44
N VAL A 90 3.24 9.95 -2.22
CA VAL A 90 3.26 8.85 -3.20
C VAL A 90 2.54 9.27 -4.48
N PHE A 91 1.38 9.92 -4.34
CA PHE A 91 0.62 10.48 -5.44
C PHE A 91 1.44 11.52 -6.20
N GLU A 92 2.02 12.51 -5.53
CA GLU A 92 2.85 13.54 -6.17
C GLU A 92 4.04 12.95 -6.95
N ARG A 93 4.82 12.06 -6.31
CA ARG A 93 6.08 11.54 -6.86
C ARG A 93 5.90 10.40 -7.88
N ARG A 94 4.71 9.77 -7.93
CA ARG A 94 4.37 8.66 -8.85
C ARG A 94 5.28 7.44 -8.73
N PHE A 95 5.83 7.17 -7.54
CA PHE A 95 6.52 5.92 -7.25
C PHE A 95 6.37 5.48 -5.79
N GLY A 96 6.48 4.17 -5.56
CA GLY A 96 6.40 3.53 -4.25
C GLY A 96 6.36 2.01 -4.39
N ASP A 97 6.39 1.30 -3.26
CA ASP A 97 6.34 -0.17 -3.23
C ASP A 97 4.94 -0.71 -2.90
N CYS A 98 4.86 -1.97 -2.47
CA CYS A 98 3.59 -2.65 -2.23
C CYS A 98 2.72 -1.94 -1.17
N LYS A 99 3.30 -1.49 -0.05
CA LYS A 99 2.56 -0.82 1.04
C LYS A 99 2.17 0.61 0.67
N ASP A 100 3.01 1.30 -0.11
CA ASP A 100 2.69 2.63 -0.63
C ASP A 100 1.50 2.57 -1.60
N LYS A 101 1.53 1.62 -2.54
CA LYS A 101 0.44 1.42 -3.50
C LYS A 101 -0.84 0.89 -2.86
N ALA A 102 -0.73 0.07 -1.82
CA ALA A 102 -1.91 -0.42 -1.10
C ALA A 102 -2.56 0.66 -0.22
N SER A 103 -1.76 1.66 0.20
CA SER A 103 -2.25 2.77 1.03
C SER A 103 -2.87 3.89 0.21
N LEU A 104 -2.37 4.13 -1.02
CA LEU A 104 -2.86 5.14 -1.95
C LEU A 104 -4.16 4.71 -2.66
#